data_AF-A0A1M5CLR4-F1
#
_entry.id   AF-A0A1M5CLR4-F1
#
_cell.length_a   1.000
_cell.length_b   1.000
_cell.length_c   1.000
_cell.angle_alpha   90.00
_cell.angle_beta   90.00
_cell.angle_gamma   90.00
#
_symmetry.space_group_name_H-M   'P 1'
#
loop_
_entity.id
_entity.type
_entity.pdbx_description
1 polymer ?
#
loop_
_entity_poly.entity_id
_entity_poly.type
_entity_poly.pdbx_seq_one_letter_code
_entity_poly.pdbx_strand_id
1 'polypeptide(L)'
;MLREKCERMEVKILDLSVQPDHIHLFVSAPPRYAPSQLINAFKGYTSRYLKEEYPHLKKLTGNESLWTDTYYVGTAGTVSAETIRHYIEECQD
;
A
#
# COMPACT_ATOMS: atom_id res chain seq x y z
N MET A 1 -7.74 -8.34 2.50
CA MET A 1 -7.96 -6.93 2.91
C MET A 1 -7.61 -5.89 1.83
N LEU A 2 -6.35 -5.72 1.38
CA LEU A 2 -5.98 -4.61 0.48
C LEU A 2 -6.66 -4.71 -0.89
N ARG A 3 -6.78 -5.93 -1.44
CA ARG A 3 -7.50 -6.18 -2.70
C ARG A 3 -8.95 -5.70 -2.63
N GLU A 4 -9.68 -6.10 -1.61
CA GLU A 4 -11.07 -5.66 -1.36
C GLU A 4 -11.19 -4.13 -1.23
N LYS A 5 -10.26 -3.49 -0.49
CA LYS A 5 -10.25 -2.02 -0.36
C LYS A 5 -10.00 -1.33 -1.71
N CYS A 6 -9.10 -1.88 -2.53
CA CYS A 6 -8.80 -1.34 -3.86
C CYS A 6 -9.98 -1.53 -4.82
N GLU A 7 -10.63 -2.70 -4.83
CA GLU A 7 -11.83 -2.96 -5.63
C GLU A 7 -12.95 -1.95 -5.34
N ARG A 8 -13.21 -1.66 -4.06
CA ARG A 8 -14.20 -0.66 -3.64
C ARG A 8 -13.87 0.77 -4.06
N MET A 9 -12.63 1.03 -4.44
CA MET A 9 -12.14 2.34 -4.91
C MET A 9 -11.90 2.35 -6.42
N GLU A 10 -12.24 1.28 -7.14
CA GLU A 10 -11.89 1.07 -8.56
C GLU A 10 -10.39 1.16 -8.84
N VAL A 11 -9.55 0.84 -7.84
CA VAL A 11 -8.10 0.76 -7.97
C VAL A 11 -7.72 -0.68 -8.32
N LYS A 12 -6.90 -0.85 -9.36
CA LYS A 12 -6.34 -2.14 -9.75
C LYS A 12 -4.94 -2.30 -9.16
N ILE A 13 -4.76 -3.32 -8.34
CA ILE A 13 -3.42 -3.73 -7.89
C ILE A 13 -2.72 -4.43 -9.05
N LEU A 14 -1.60 -3.87 -9.50
CA LEU A 14 -0.74 -4.44 -10.53
C LEU A 14 0.34 -5.34 -9.90
N ASP A 15 0.92 -4.90 -8.78
CA ASP A 15 1.87 -5.68 -7.99
C ASP A 15 1.77 -5.32 -6.48
N LEU A 16 2.15 -6.26 -5.62
CA LEU A 16 2.16 -6.11 -4.17
C LEU A 16 3.27 -7.00 -3.58
N SER A 17 4.30 -6.36 -3.01
CA SER A 17 5.32 -7.02 -2.21
C SER A 17 5.23 -6.57 -0.75
N VAL A 18 5.37 -7.51 0.18
CA VAL A 18 5.31 -7.26 1.62
C VAL A 18 6.67 -7.60 2.22
N GLN A 19 7.30 -6.61 2.83
CA GLN A 19 8.53 -6.76 3.60
C GLN A 19 8.21 -6.74 5.11
N PRO A 20 9.14 -7.15 5.98
CA PRO A 20 8.92 -7.15 7.43
C PRO A 20 8.56 -5.78 8.02
N ASP A 21 9.06 -4.70 7.43
CA ASP A 21 8.95 -3.32 7.94
C ASP A 21 8.25 -2.33 6.97
N HIS A 22 8.01 -2.73 5.71
CA HIS A 22 7.33 -1.90 4.72
C HIS A 22 6.58 -2.70 3.66
N ILE A 23 5.81 -2.01 2.80
CA ILE A 23 5.11 -2.63 1.67
C ILE A 23 5.39 -1.83 0.39
N HIS A 24 5.53 -2.53 -0.72
CA HIS A 24 5.51 -1.95 -2.06
C HIS A 24 4.19 -2.27 -2.72
N LEU A 25 3.47 -1.24 -3.13
CA LEU A 25 2.18 -1.38 -3.80
C LEU A 25 2.24 -0.65 -5.14
N PHE A 26 2.10 -1.41 -6.23
CA PHE A 26 2.02 -0.85 -7.56
C PHE A 26 0.57 -0.93 -8.06
N VAL A 27 -0.02 0.21 -8.38
CA VAL A 27 -1.45 0.31 -8.71
C VAL A 27 -1.72 1.13 -9.96
N SER A 28 -2.81 0.78 -10.64
CA SER A 28 -3.51 1.66 -11.57
C SER A 28 -4.75 2.21 -10.86
N ALA A 29 -4.85 3.53 -10.73
CA ALA A 29 -5.92 4.19 -9.99
C ALA A 29 -6.65 5.22 -10.86
N PRO A 30 -7.95 5.46 -10.62
CA PRO A 30 -8.69 6.52 -11.31
C PRO A 30 -8.07 7.91 -11.04
N PRO A 31 -7.99 8.80 -12.04
CA PRO A 31 -7.32 10.11 -11.92
C PRO A 31 -8.02 11.06 -10.94
N ARG A 32 -9.25 10.74 -10.51
CA ARG A 32 -10.01 11.50 -9.51
C ARG A 32 -9.41 11.39 -8.09
N TYR A 33 -8.58 10.39 -7.83
CA TYR A 33 -7.92 10.23 -6.54
C TYR A 33 -6.52 10.83 -6.58
N ALA A 34 -6.26 11.79 -5.69
CA ALA A 34 -4.90 12.23 -5.44
C ALA A 34 -4.09 11.08 -4.79
N PRO A 35 -2.78 10.96 -5.06
CA PRO A 35 -1.96 9.91 -4.47
C PRO A 35 -2.02 9.85 -2.94
N SER A 36 -2.03 11.01 -2.27
CA SER A 36 -2.18 11.10 -0.82
C SER A 36 -3.50 10.53 -0.31
N GLN A 37 -4.60 10.67 -1.05
CA GLN A 37 -5.90 10.10 -0.69
C GLN A 37 -5.88 8.57 -0.75
N LEU A 38 -5.23 8.00 -1.78
CA LEU A 38 -5.07 6.56 -1.91
C LEU A 38 -4.25 6.00 -0.74
N ILE A 39 -3.09 6.59 -0.48
CA ILE A 39 -2.19 6.14 0.59
C ILE A 39 -2.84 6.25 1.97
N ASN A 40 -3.54 7.36 2.26
CA ASN A 40 -4.27 7.50 3.52
C ASN A 40 -5.37 6.45 3.67
N ALA A 41 -6.11 6.18 2.59
CA ALA A 41 -7.14 5.15 2.59
C ALA A 41 -6.58 3.75 2.81
N PHE A 42 -5.41 3.45 2.22
CA PHE A 42 -4.74 2.16 2.38
C PHE A 42 -4.17 2.00 3.79
N LYS A 43 -3.32 2.93 4.24
CA LYS A 43 -2.68 2.89 5.56
C LYS A 43 -3.72 2.85 6.69
N GLY A 44 -4.75 3.69 6.62
CA GLY A 44 -5.81 3.73 7.63
C GLY A 44 -6.61 2.43 7.68
N TYR A 45 -7.00 1.90 6.51
CA TYR A 45 -7.77 0.66 6.45
C TYR A 45 -6.96 -0.55 6.93
N THR A 46 -5.70 -0.69 6.51
CA THR A 46 -4.85 -1.81 6.92
C THR A 46 -4.43 -1.71 8.38
N SER A 47 -4.14 -0.51 8.89
CA SER A 47 -3.86 -0.29 10.32
C SER A 47 -5.03 -0.76 11.18
N ARG A 48 -6.27 -0.37 10.83
CA ARG A 48 -7.47 -0.80 11.56
C ARG A 48 -7.68 -2.32 11.44
N TYR A 49 -7.71 -2.84 10.22
CA TYR A 49 -7.97 -4.25 9.96
C TYR A 49 -6.95 -5.16 10.68
N LEU A 50 -5.66 -4.84 10.57
CA LEU A 50 -4.60 -5.66 11.20
C LEU A 50 -4.65 -5.60 12.72
N LYS A 51 -5.01 -4.47 13.32
CA LYS A 51 -5.17 -4.37 14.77
C LYS A 51 -6.38 -5.15 15.30
N GLU A 52 -7.43 -5.24 14.51
CA GLU A 52 -8.62 -6.06 14.81
C GLU A 52 -8.29 -7.56 14.71
N GLU A 53 -7.59 -7.96 13.64
CA GLU A 53 -7.19 -9.36 13.39
C GLU A 53 -6.09 -9.83 14.36
N TYR A 54 -5.16 -8.93 14.71
CA TYR A 54 -3.98 -9.25 15.52
C TYR A 54 -3.91 -8.34 16.75
N PRO A 55 -4.61 -8.69 17.85
CA PRO A 55 -4.68 -7.85 19.06
C PRO A 55 -3.32 -7.53 19.71
N HIS A 56 -2.27 -8.32 19.44
CA HIS A 56 -0.92 -8.03 19.90
C HIS A 56 -0.34 -6.76 19.27
N LEU A 57 -0.70 -6.44 18.01
CA LEU A 57 -0.30 -5.18 17.36
C LEU A 57 -0.93 -3.98 18.07
N LYS A 58 -2.17 -4.11 18.54
CA LYS A 58 -2.83 -3.08 19.36
C LYS A 58 -2.14 -2.90 20.72
N LYS A 59 -1.57 -3.94 21.31
CA LYS A 59 -0.76 -3.82 22.54
C LYS A 59 0.54 -3.06 22.29
N LEU A 60 1.18 -3.27 21.15
CA LEU A 60 2.43 -2.61 20.78
C LEU A 60 2.24 -1.13 20.40
N THR A 61 1.22 -0.84 19.60
CA THR A 61 0.98 0.51 19.03
C THR A 61 -0.07 1.33 19.78
N GLY A 62 -0.78 0.72 20.74
CA GLY A 62 -1.94 1.34 21.38
C GLY A 62 -2.97 1.83 20.36
N ASN A 63 -3.35 3.10 20.50
CA ASN A 63 -4.30 3.80 19.61
C ASN A 63 -3.62 4.50 18.41
N GLU A 64 -2.29 4.46 18.31
CA GLU A 64 -1.54 5.14 17.24
C GLU A 64 -1.67 4.42 15.90
N SER A 65 -1.17 4.97 14.80
CA SER A 65 -1.16 4.26 13.52
C SER A 65 -0.17 3.08 13.55
N LEU A 66 -0.49 1.98 12.83
CA LEU A 66 0.49 0.92 12.57
C LEU A 66 1.61 1.39 11.63
N TRP A 67 1.30 2.34 10.75
CA TRP A 67 2.23 2.90 9.78
C TRP A 67 2.75 4.26 10.25
N THR A 68 3.99 4.59 9.90
CA THR A 68 4.53 5.96 10.01
C THR A 68 3.67 6.93 9.20
N ASP A 69 3.81 8.23 9.39
CA ASP A 69 3.09 9.22 8.56
C ASP A 69 3.67 9.36 7.14
N THR A 70 4.94 9.01 6.97
CA THR A 70 5.68 9.10 5.71
C THR A 70 5.25 8.03 4.70
N TYR A 71 5.48 8.32 3.42
CA TYR A 71 5.33 7.37 2.32
C TYR A 71 6.14 7.86 1.11
N TYR A 72 6.49 6.93 0.25
CA TYR A 72 7.05 7.23 -1.07
C TYR A 72 5.97 7.04 -2.14
N VAL A 73 5.96 7.91 -3.15
CA VAL A 73 5.11 7.74 -4.34
C VAL A 73 5.87 8.21 -5.58
N GLY A 74 5.83 7.37 -6.61
CA GLY A 74 6.39 7.66 -7.93
C GLY A 74 5.39 7.27 -9.02
N THR A 75 5.39 8.02 -10.11
CA THR A 75 4.67 7.63 -11.33
C THR A 75 5.58 6.74 -12.16
N ALA A 76 5.13 5.54 -12.49
CA ALA A 76 5.72 4.78 -13.57
C ALA A 76 4.94 5.14 -14.86
N GLY A 77 5.65 5.42 -15.96
CA GLY A 77 5.06 5.80 -17.25
C GLY A 77 4.24 4.68 -17.89
N THR A 78 4.13 4.65 -19.22
CA THR A 78 3.56 3.49 -19.94
C THR A 78 4.54 2.33 -19.87
N VAL A 79 4.63 1.70 -18.70
CA VAL A 79 5.54 0.58 -18.44
C VAL A 79 4.84 -0.73 -18.73
N SER A 80 5.49 -1.56 -19.53
CA SER A 80 5.15 -2.97 -19.66
C SER A 80 5.33 -3.67 -18.30
N ALA A 81 4.68 -4.82 -18.12
CA ALA A 81 4.85 -5.67 -16.93
C ALA A 81 6.34 -5.98 -16.62
N GLU A 82 7.22 -5.89 -17.62
CA GLU A 82 8.64 -6.17 -17.53
C GLU A 82 9.44 -5.04 -16.84
N THR A 83 9.13 -3.78 -17.12
CA THR A 83 9.78 -2.64 -16.44
C THR A 83 9.36 -2.54 -14.97
N ILE A 84 8.14 -2.98 -14.65
CA ILE A 84 7.65 -3.04 -13.27
C ILE A 84 8.43 -4.08 -12.47
N ARG A 85 8.71 -5.27 -13.05
CA ARG A 85 9.59 -6.26 -12.41
C ARG A 85 10.99 -5.72 -12.17
N HIS A 86 11.59 -5.09 -13.18
CA HIS A 86 12.93 -4.52 -13.05
C HIS A 86 13.03 -3.46 -11.94
N TYR A 87 12.04 -2.57 -11.83
CA TYR A 87 12.02 -1.56 -10.75
C TYR A 87 11.91 -2.18 -9.35
N ILE A 88 11.18 -3.30 -9.23
CA ILE A 88 11.04 -4.02 -7.96
C ILE A 88 12.33 -4.76 -7.63
N GLU A 89 12.97 -5.42 -8.60
CA GLU A 89 14.26 -6.09 -8.39
C GLU A 89 15.36 -5.12 -7.97
N GLU A 90 15.43 -3.92 -8.55
CA GLU A 90 16.41 -2.90 -8.15
C GLU A 90 16.14 -2.28 -6.77
N CYS A 91 14.92 -2.37 -6.23
CA CYS A 91 14.58 -1.82 -4.92
C CYS A 91 14.61 -2.85 -3.77
N GLN A 92 15.01 -4.10 -4.05
CA GLN A 92 15.07 -5.17 -3.04
C GLN A 92 16.45 -5.30 -2.36
N ASP A 93 17.40 -4.40 -2.68
CA ASP A 93 18.73 -4.31 -2.06
C ASP A 93 18.84 -3.16 -1.03
#